data_AF-A0A1B6MQ94-F1
#
_entry.id   AF-A0A1B6MQ94-F1
#
_cell.length_a   1.000
_cell.length_b   1.000
_cell.length_c   1.000
_cell.angle_alpha   90.00
_cell.angle_beta   90.00
_cell.angle_gamma   90.00
#
_symmetry.space_group_name_H-M   'P 1'
#
loop_
_entity.id
_entity.type
_entity.pdbx_description
1 polymer ?
#
loop_
_entity_poly.entity_id
_entity_poly.type
_entity_poly.pdbx_seq_one_letter_code
_entity_poly.pdbx_strand_id
1 'polypeptide(L)'
;INLNFEDGGTPKIPDGKPPRFPKKPTIHQDGDILVMECMLEANPVPEIIWYQGTKVILDTSRIRMVKKATGKDTYLLRLEISNPTKQDGGNYRCNACNSFGESNANIALNFQGGEEGAGFAPSFIEK
;
A
#
# COMPACT_ATOMS: atom_id res chain seq x y z
N ILE A 1 -43.62 1.56 -36.58
CA ILE A 1 -42.88 2.70 -35.99
C ILE A 1 -41.61 2.11 -35.39
N ASN A 2 -40.49 2.27 -36.09
CA ASN A 2 -39.19 1.77 -35.65
C ASN A 2 -38.54 2.87 -34.82
N LEU A 3 -38.43 2.65 -33.52
CA LEU A 3 -37.76 3.57 -32.61
C LEU A 3 -36.26 3.33 -32.69
N ASN A 4 -35.56 4.23 -33.41
CA ASN A 4 -34.11 4.32 -33.39
C ASN A 4 -33.70 5.14 -32.17
N PHE A 5 -33.15 4.49 -31.15
CA PHE A 5 -32.53 5.17 -30.01
C PHE A 5 -31.04 5.36 -30.30
N GLU A 6 -30.67 6.52 -30.82
CA GLU A 6 -29.30 7.02 -30.77
C GLU A 6 -29.07 7.63 -29.38
N ASP A 7 -28.74 6.79 -28.39
CA ASP A 7 -28.15 7.26 -27.13
C ASP A 7 -26.62 7.16 -27.26
N GLY A 8 -26.03 8.17 -27.90
CA GLY A 8 -24.59 8.38 -27.99
C GLY A 8 -23.98 8.95 -26.70
N GLY A 9 -24.47 8.53 -25.55
CA GLY A 9 -23.93 8.92 -24.24
C GLY A 9 -23.17 7.75 -23.64
N THR A 10 -21.91 7.53 -24.03
CA THR A 10 -21.04 6.71 -23.17
C THR A 10 -21.05 7.36 -21.79
N PRO A 11 -21.47 6.65 -20.72
CA PRO A 11 -21.41 7.23 -19.40
C PRO A 11 -19.95 7.61 -19.19
N LYS A 12 -19.72 8.90 -18.91
CA LYS A 12 -18.41 9.40 -18.48
C LYS A 12 -18.21 8.85 -17.07
N ILE A 13 -18.00 7.54 -16.97
CA ILE A 13 -17.62 6.85 -15.76
C ILE A 13 -16.40 7.65 -15.30
N PRO A 14 -16.45 8.35 -14.15
CA PRO A 14 -15.28 9.08 -13.70
C PRO A 14 -14.14 8.08 -13.67
N ASP A 15 -13.07 8.36 -14.42
CA ASP A 15 -11.88 7.52 -14.49
C ASP A 15 -11.22 7.46 -13.11
N GLY A 16 -11.74 6.62 -12.24
CA GLY A 16 -11.22 6.36 -10.91
C GLY A 16 -10.48 5.03 -10.89
N LYS A 17 -9.35 5.05 -10.22
CA LYS A 17 -8.51 3.87 -10.01
C LYS A 17 -8.73 3.39 -8.57
N PRO A 18 -9.29 2.18 -8.35
CA PRO A 18 -9.37 1.63 -7.01
C PRO A 18 -7.95 1.49 -6.44
N PRO A 19 -7.79 1.59 -5.12
CA PRO A 19 -6.49 1.42 -4.48
C PRO A 19 -5.91 0.05 -4.84
N ARG A 20 -4.63 0.01 -5.20
CA ARG A 20 -3.90 -1.22 -5.47
C ARG A 20 -2.45 -1.05 -5.08
N PHE A 21 -1.86 -2.08 -4.52
CA PHE A 21 -0.42 -2.10 -4.21
C PHE A 21 0.31 -2.83 -5.35
N PRO A 22 0.83 -2.12 -6.38
CA PRO A 22 1.51 -2.77 -7.50
C PRO A 22 2.84 -3.41 -7.11
N LYS A 23 3.46 -2.95 -6.02
CA LYS A 23 4.74 -3.46 -5.54
C LYS A 23 4.56 -4.06 -4.16
N LYS A 24 5.40 -5.06 -3.88
CA LYS A 24 5.51 -5.62 -2.54
C LYS A 24 6.01 -4.54 -1.56
N PRO A 25 5.51 -4.55 -0.32
CA PRO A 25 6.10 -3.79 0.77
C PRO A 25 7.59 -4.08 0.89
N THR A 26 8.39 -3.05 1.14
CA THR A 26 9.79 -3.21 1.53
C THR A 26 9.95 -2.77 2.98
N ILE A 27 10.82 -3.46 3.69
CA ILE A 27 11.12 -3.17 5.10
C ILE A 27 12.64 -3.01 5.17
N HIS A 28 13.09 -1.92 5.75
CA HIS A 28 14.50 -1.67 6.00
C HIS A 28 14.67 -0.94 7.33
N GLN A 29 15.80 -1.13 7.97
CA GLN A 29 16.13 -0.48 9.23
C GLN A 29 17.30 0.47 8.99
N ASP A 30 17.10 1.75 9.31
CA ASP A 30 18.10 2.81 9.24
C ASP A 30 18.48 3.20 10.68
N GLY A 31 19.58 2.62 11.18
CA GLY A 31 20.00 2.76 12.57
C GLY A 31 18.93 2.29 13.56
N ASP A 32 18.41 3.22 14.36
CA ASP A 32 17.34 2.99 15.35
C ASP A 32 15.93 3.28 14.79
N ILE A 33 15.77 3.42 13.47
CA ILE A 33 14.48 3.69 12.83
C ILE A 33 14.16 2.56 11.86
N LEU A 34 13.04 1.89 12.07
CA LEU A 34 12.51 0.93 11.13
C LEU A 34 11.59 1.63 10.14
N VAL A 35 11.83 1.45 8.85
CA VAL A 35 11.05 2.05 7.77
C VAL A 35 10.39 0.96 6.94
N MET A 36 9.05 0.97 6.92
CA MET A 36 8.26 0.15 6.01
C MET A 36 7.76 1.02 4.88
N GLU A 37 8.08 0.67 3.64
CA GLU A 37 7.68 1.41 2.46
C GLU A 37 6.74 0.56 1.59
N CYS A 38 5.66 1.17 1.12
CA CYS A 38 4.68 0.55 0.23
C CYS A 38 4.32 1.51 -0.89
N MET A 39 4.26 0.99 -2.11
CA MET A 39 3.77 1.75 -3.25
C MET A 39 2.28 1.46 -3.43
N LEU A 40 1.48 2.50 -3.51
CA LEU A 40 0.03 2.45 -3.68
C LEU A 40 -0.34 3.22 -4.94
N GLU A 41 -1.19 2.63 -5.77
CA GLU A 41 -1.83 3.30 -6.89
C GLU A 41 -3.30 3.48 -6.59
N ALA A 42 -3.81 4.72 -6.66
CA ALA A 42 -5.20 5.03 -6.40
C ALA A 42 -5.54 6.40 -7.00
N ASN A 43 -6.78 6.57 -7.43
CA ASN A 43 -7.31 7.87 -7.83
C ASN A 43 -8.84 7.84 -7.64
N PRO A 44 -9.43 8.71 -6.81
CA PRO A 44 -8.85 9.82 -6.06
C PRO A 44 -7.99 9.36 -4.87
N VAL A 45 -7.37 10.33 -4.17
CA VAL A 45 -6.51 10.11 -3.00
C VAL A 45 -7.24 9.22 -1.99
N PRO A 46 -6.69 8.03 -1.67
CA PRO A 46 -7.31 7.11 -0.72
C PRO A 46 -7.03 7.51 0.72
N GLU A 47 -7.92 7.09 1.61
CA GLU A 47 -7.69 7.08 3.04
C GLU A 47 -6.80 5.89 3.40
N ILE A 48 -5.75 6.15 4.18
CA ILE A 48 -4.73 5.17 4.54
C ILE A 48 -4.81 4.91 6.04
N ILE A 49 -5.00 3.66 6.42
CA ILE A 49 -5.05 3.22 7.81
C ILE A 49 -4.07 2.08 7.97
N TRP A 50 -3.07 2.27 8.84
CA TRP A 50 -2.13 1.22 9.19
C TRP A 50 -2.64 0.44 10.40
N TYR A 51 -2.43 -0.87 10.39
CA TYR A 51 -2.78 -1.78 11.47
C TYR A 51 -1.56 -2.61 11.85
N GLN A 52 -1.41 -2.89 13.14
CA GLN A 52 -0.47 -3.89 13.67
C GLN A 52 -1.30 -5.05 14.25
N GLY A 53 -1.34 -6.16 13.53
CA GLY A 53 -2.24 -7.28 13.79
C GLY A 53 -3.70 -6.84 13.67
N THR A 54 -4.34 -6.61 14.81
CA THR A 54 -5.74 -6.16 14.91
C THR A 54 -5.88 -4.71 15.41
N LYS A 55 -4.77 -4.05 15.79
CA LYS A 55 -4.78 -2.70 16.35
C LYS A 55 -4.53 -1.67 15.25
N VAL A 56 -5.29 -0.58 15.25
CA VAL A 56 -5.00 0.59 14.41
C VAL A 56 -3.74 1.28 14.95
N ILE A 57 -2.83 1.60 14.05
CA ILE A 57 -1.65 2.40 14.34
C ILE A 57 -2.03 3.86 14.13
N LEU A 58 -1.69 4.70 15.09
CA LEU A 58 -1.84 6.14 15.02
C LEU A 58 -0.46 6.80 15.00
N ASP A 59 -0.38 8.00 14.45
CA ASP A 59 0.81 8.84 14.57
C ASP A 59 1.11 9.13 16.04
N THR A 60 2.37 8.91 16.44
CA THR A 60 2.87 9.12 17.80
C THR A 60 4.28 9.68 17.73
N SER A 61 4.88 10.04 18.88
CA SER A 61 6.30 10.45 18.90
C SER A 61 7.27 9.37 18.42
N ARG A 62 6.86 8.09 18.48
CA ARG A 62 7.67 6.96 18.01
C ARG A 62 7.33 6.54 16.59
N ILE A 63 6.06 6.60 16.22
CA ILE A 63 5.57 6.11 14.93
C ILE A 63 5.16 7.29 14.05
N ARG A 64 5.76 7.38 12.87
CA ARG A 64 5.45 8.42 11.88
C ARG A 64 4.96 7.79 10.59
N MET A 65 3.81 8.26 10.12
CA MET A 65 3.24 7.86 8.84
C MET A 65 3.47 8.95 7.82
N VAL A 66 4.09 8.59 6.70
CA VAL A 66 4.37 9.52 5.61
C VAL A 66 3.65 9.03 4.36
N LYS A 67 2.93 9.94 3.72
CA LYS A 67 2.25 9.75 2.44
C LYS A 67 2.86 10.75 1.46
N LYS A 68 3.50 10.26 0.40
CA LYS A 68 4.11 11.10 -0.63
C LYS A 68 3.57 10.73 -2.01
N ALA A 69 3.01 11.68 -2.74
CA ALA A 69 2.66 11.46 -4.14
C ALA A 69 3.96 11.36 -4.97
N THR A 70 4.15 10.26 -5.70
CA THR A 70 5.31 10.03 -6.57
C THR A 70 4.93 10.03 -8.06
N GLY A 71 3.64 10.09 -8.38
CA GLY A 71 3.11 10.08 -9.75
C GLY A 71 1.65 10.53 -9.78
N LYS A 72 1.03 10.47 -10.97
CA LYS A 72 -0.33 10.99 -11.22
C LYS A 72 -1.41 10.30 -10.39
N ASP A 73 -1.26 9.00 -10.14
CA ASP A 73 -2.17 8.19 -9.31
C ASP A 73 -1.39 7.32 -8.33
N THR A 74 -0.16 7.72 -7.98
CA THR A 74 0.78 6.85 -7.28
C THR A 74 1.31 7.53 -6.02
N TYR A 75 1.22 6.83 -4.91
CA TYR A 75 1.60 7.26 -3.58
C TYR A 75 2.62 6.30 -3.00
N LEU A 76 3.67 6.86 -2.43
CA LEU A 76 4.63 6.17 -1.60
C LEU A 76 4.19 6.36 -0.15
N LEU A 77 3.84 5.25 0.50
CA LEU A 77 3.48 5.21 1.90
C LEU A 77 4.68 4.72 2.67
N ARG A 78 5.04 5.42 3.75
CA ARG A 78 6.10 5.01 4.66
C ARG A 78 5.59 5.00 6.10
N LEU A 79 5.92 3.95 6.83
CA LEU A 79 5.71 3.85 8.26
C LEU A 79 7.09 3.78 8.92
N GLU A 80 7.43 4.80 9.69
CA GLU A 80 8.70 4.93 10.40
C GLU A 80 8.46 4.64 11.88
N ILE A 81 9.18 3.69 12.46
CA ILE A 81 9.09 3.29 13.86
C ILE A 81 10.43 3.54 14.53
N SER A 82 10.48 4.52 15.43
CA SER A 82 11.67 4.87 16.20
C SER A 82 11.90 3.90 17.37
N ASN A 83 13.14 3.47 17.54
CA ASN A 83 13.59 2.50 18.54
C ASN A 83 12.77 1.20 18.47
N PRO A 84 12.80 0.48 17.33
CA PRO A 84 12.02 -0.73 17.13
C PRO A 84 12.49 -1.84 18.09
N THR A 85 11.55 -2.46 18.79
CA THR A 85 11.79 -3.55 19.73
C THR A 85 11.20 -4.86 19.20
N LYS A 86 11.57 -6.01 19.78
CA LYS A 86 10.96 -7.30 19.42
C LYS A 86 9.44 -7.32 19.58
N GLN A 87 8.88 -6.45 20.43
CA GLN A 87 7.44 -6.31 20.63
C GLN A 87 6.74 -5.58 19.48
N ASP A 88 7.47 -4.76 18.72
CA ASP A 88 6.98 -4.15 17.50
C ASP A 88 6.86 -5.20 16.38
N GLY A 89 7.49 -6.37 16.55
CA GLY A 89 7.43 -7.47 15.61
C GLY A 89 6.01 -7.98 15.42
N GLY A 90 5.69 -8.39 14.20
CA GLY A 90 4.38 -8.92 13.89
C GLY A 90 3.88 -8.57 12.50
N ASN A 91 2.58 -8.71 12.32
CA ASN A 91 1.97 -8.59 11.02
C ASN A 91 1.28 -7.23 10.86
N TYR A 92 1.85 -6.35 10.06
CA TYR A 92 1.32 -5.05 9.75
C TYR A 92 0.39 -5.13 8.54
N ARG A 93 -0.64 -4.29 8.51
CA ARG A 93 -1.57 -4.19 7.38
C ARG A 93 -1.82 -2.72 7.05
N CYS A 94 -1.54 -2.32 5.82
CA CYS A 94 -1.91 -1.01 5.30
C CYS A 94 -3.23 -1.15 4.54
N ASN A 95 -4.31 -0.59 5.09
CA ASN A 95 -5.58 -0.48 4.40
C ASN A 95 -5.63 0.84 3.62
N ALA A 96 -6.01 0.78 2.35
CA ALA A 96 -6.23 1.92 1.49
C ALA A 96 -7.66 1.86 0.95
N CYS A 97 -8.45 2.91 1.18
CA CYS A 97 -9.85 2.97 0.77
C CYS A 97 -10.13 4.25 -0.04
N ASN A 98 -10.81 4.15 -1.16
CA ASN A 98 -11.34 5.29 -1.91
C ASN A 98 -12.76 5.03 -2.42
N SER A 99 -13.34 6.01 -3.11
CA SER A 99 -14.71 5.91 -3.66
C SER A 99 -14.92 4.78 -4.69
N PHE A 100 -13.85 4.17 -5.20
CA PHE A 100 -13.89 3.11 -6.21
C PHE A 100 -13.58 1.72 -5.63
N GLY A 101 -13.09 1.63 -4.39
CA GLY A 101 -12.84 0.37 -3.71
C GLY A 101 -11.85 0.47 -2.56
N GLU A 102 -11.46 -0.69 -2.03
CA GLU A 102 -10.49 -0.83 -0.96
C GLU A 102 -9.42 -1.87 -1.31
N SER A 103 -8.23 -1.72 -0.74
CA SER A 103 -7.14 -2.67 -0.89
C SER A 103 -6.29 -2.69 0.36
N ASN A 104 -5.71 -3.85 0.65
CA ASN A 104 -4.91 -4.04 1.84
C ASN A 104 -3.54 -4.61 1.44
N ALA A 105 -2.47 -3.98 1.91
CA ALA A 105 -1.12 -4.55 1.87
C ALA A 105 -0.81 -5.19 3.22
N ASN A 106 -0.26 -6.40 3.20
CA ASN A 106 0.13 -7.13 4.40
C ASN A 106 1.66 -7.21 4.48
N ILE A 107 2.23 -6.80 5.60
CA ILE A 107 3.67 -6.65 5.82
C ILE A 107 4.04 -7.48 7.04
N ALA A 108 4.86 -8.50 6.88
CA ALA A 108 5.36 -9.30 8.00
C ALA A 108 6.68 -8.70 8.49
N LEU A 109 6.68 -8.09 9.68
CA LEU A 109 7.89 -7.61 10.34
C LEU A 109 8.43 -8.70 11.26
N ASN A 110 9.58 -9.27 10.89
CA ASN A 110 10.30 -10.22 11.73
C ASN A 110 11.67 -9.63 12.11
N PHE A 111 11.97 -9.64 13.42
CA PHE A 111 13.27 -9.20 13.95
C PHE A 111 14.34 -10.28 13.91
N GLN A 112 13.99 -11.49 13.44
CA GLN A 112 14.94 -12.53 13.11
C GLN A 112 15.52 -12.15 11.73
N GLY A 113 16.82 -11.82 11.73
CA GLY A 113 17.47 -11.09 10.66
C GLY A 113 17.26 -11.71 9.27
N GLY A 114 16.90 -10.82 8.34
CA GLY A 114 17.06 -11.01 6.90
C GLY A 114 16.04 -11.92 6.24
N GLU A 115 15.66 -11.54 5.01
CA GLU A 115 15.04 -12.40 4.00
C GLU A 115 13.54 -12.60 4.30
N GLU A 116 12.65 -11.88 3.62
CA GLU A 116 12.05 -12.33 2.35
C GLU A 116 11.52 -11.13 1.54
N GLY A 117 11.90 -11.01 0.26
CA GLY A 117 10.96 -10.53 -0.76
C GLY A 117 11.35 -9.42 -1.73
N ALA A 118 12.59 -8.95 -1.79
CA ALA A 118 13.06 -8.19 -2.96
C ALA A 118 13.61 -9.15 -4.03
N GLY A 119 12.71 -9.66 -4.87
CA GLY A 119 13.04 -10.16 -6.22
C GLY A 119 13.61 -11.58 -6.34
N PHE A 120 12.75 -12.54 -6.65
CA PHE A 120 12.95 -13.40 -7.82
C PHE A 120 11.62 -14.07 -8.17
N ALA A 121 10.92 -13.57 -9.19
CA ALA A 121 10.17 -14.50 -10.02
C ALA A 121 11.25 -15.29 -10.76
N PRO A 122 11.39 -16.62 -10.59
CA PRO A 122 12.23 -17.37 -11.49
C PRO A 122 11.61 -17.23 -12.88
N SER A 123 12.28 -16.52 -13.79
CA SER A 123 12.01 -16.67 -15.20
C SER A 123 12.40 -18.10 -15.56
N PHE A 124 11.39 -18.94 -15.73
CA PHE A 124 11.56 -20.25 -16.33
C PHE A 124 12.05 -20.01 -17.76
N ILE A 125 13.34 -20.27 -18.02
CA ILE A 125 13.81 -20.50 -19.39
C ILE A 125 13.17 -21.82 -19.80
N GLU A 126 12.12 -21.71 -20.61
CA GLU A 126 11.57 -22.83 -21.36
C GLU A 126 12.61 -23.26 -22.40
N LYS A 127 12.93 -24.55 -22.43
CA LYS A 127 13.97 -25.14 -23.29
C LYS A 127 13.57 -25.21 -24.76
#